data_AF-W4P9K7-F1
#
_entry.id   AF-W4P9K7-F1
#
_cell.length_a   1.000
_cell.length_b   1.000
_cell.length_c   1.000
_cell.angle_alpha   90.00
_cell.angle_beta   90.00
_cell.angle_gamma   90.00
#
_symmetry.space_group_name_H-M   'P 1'
#
loop_
_entity.id
_entity.type
_entity.pdbx_description
1 polymer ?
#
loop_
_entity_poly.entity_id
_entity_poly.type
_entity_poly.pdbx_seq_one_letter_code
_entity_poly.pdbx_strand_id
1 'polypeptide(L)'
;MPQNYIAMKKYFPSSELIINEDGSVFHLHLKPEMLADKVILVGDPGRVALVASHFENKECEVESREFKTITGTYKGKRITVVSTGIGCDNIDIVVNELDALANIDFGTREEKENFRQLELVRIGTCGGCNPTLR
;
A
#
# COMPACT_ATOMS: atom_id res chain seq x y z
N MET A 1 -43.00 0.66 12.98
CA MET A 1 -42.19 0.10 11.88
C MET A 1 -40.81 0.73 11.99
N PRO A 2 -39.75 0.02 12.40
CA PRO A 2 -38.40 0.58 12.32
C PRO A 2 -37.98 0.66 10.85
N GLN A 3 -37.61 1.85 10.39
CA GLN A 3 -37.00 2.04 9.08
C GLN A 3 -35.64 1.35 9.06
N ASN A 4 -35.49 0.34 8.19
CA ASN A 4 -34.20 -0.23 7.83
C ASN A 4 -33.37 0.86 7.14
N TYR A 5 -32.55 1.57 7.91
CA TYR A 5 -31.49 2.41 7.36
C TYR A 5 -30.43 1.48 6.77
N ILE A 6 -30.45 1.31 5.44
CA ILE A 6 -29.27 0.82 4.73
C ILE A 6 -28.22 1.92 4.88
N ALA A 7 -27.14 1.64 5.60
CA ALA A 7 -26.02 2.57 5.68
C ALA A 7 -25.53 2.80 4.25
N MET A 8 -25.74 4.01 3.72
CA MET A 8 -25.23 4.35 2.39
C MET A 8 -23.71 4.29 2.45
N LYS A 9 -23.11 3.43 1.62
CA LYS A 9 -21.66 3.34 1.46
C LYS A 9 -21.14 4.66 0.93
N LYS A 10 -19.97 5.08 1.41
CA LYS A 10 -19.33 6.28 0.90
C LYS A 10 -18.85 6.02 -0.54
N TYR A 11 -19.27 6.89 -1.46
CA TYR A 11 -18.86 6.90 -2.86
C TYR A 11 -17.75 7.94 -3.08
N PHE A 12 -16.72 7.57 -3.85
CA PHE A 12 -15.59 8.45 -4.17
C PHE A 12 -15.65 8.92 -5.63
N PRO A 13 -15.90 10.21 -5.91
CA PRO A 13 -15.92 10.72 -7.28
C PRO A 13 -14.51 10.71 -7.92
N SER A 14 -14.45 10.72 -9.25
CA SER A 14 -13.18 10.67 -10.01
C SER A 14 -12.24 11.85 -9.74
N SER A 15 -12.76 12.96 -9.21
CA SER A 15 -11.98 14.11 -8.77
C SER A 15 -11.26 13.89 -7.43
N GLU A 16 -11.71 12.93 -6.61
CA GLU A 16 -11.17 12.65 -5.28
C GLU A 16 -10.30 11.39 -5.25
N LEU A 17 -10.69 10.36 -6.00
CA LEU A 17 -9.90 9.13 -6.16
C LEU A 17 -9.58 8.91 -7.64
N ILE A 18 -8.36 9.25 -8.03
CA ILE A 18 -7.88 9.03 -9.39
C ILE A 18 -7.45 7.57 -9.52
N ILE A 19 -8.00 6.89 -10.53
CA ILE A 19 -7.70 5.50 -10.88
C ILE A 19 -7.22 5.51 -12.33
N ASN A 20 -6.11 4.84 -12.60
CA ASN A 20 -5.55 4.73 -13.94
C ASN A 20 -6.45 3.89 -14.85
N GLU A 21 -6.28 4.05 -16.17
CA GLU A 21 -7.08 3.32 -17.18
C GLU A 21 -6.95 1.79 -17.07
N ASP A 22 -5.83 1.29 -16.55
CA ASP A 22 -5.58 -0.14 -16.33
C ASP A 22 -6.15 -0.68 -15.01
N GLY A 23 -6.84 0.17 -14.24
CA GLY A 23 -7.45 -0.17 -12.95
C GLY A 23 -6.50 -0.06 -11.75
N SER A 24 -5.32 0.53 -11.91
CA SER A 24 -4.40 0.74 -10.80
C SER A 24 -4.65 2.06 -10.05
N VAL A 25 -4.16 2.18 -8.81
CA VAL A 25 -4.02 3.48 -8.15
C VAL A 25 -3.05 4.39 -8.90
N PHE A 26 -3.21 5.70 -8.74
CA PHE A 26 -2.56 6.71 -9.57
C PHE A 26 -1.04 6.76 -9.39
N HIS A 27 -0.52 6.84 -8.16
CA HIS A 27 0.91 7.02 -7.92
C HIS A 27 1.69 5.70 -7.85
N LEU A 28 1.14 4.69 -7.15
CA LEU A 28 1.85 3.41 -6.94
C LEU A 28 1.71 2.45 -8.13
N HIS A 29 0.76 2.69 -9.04
CA HIS A 29 0.44 1.81 -10.17
C HIS A 29 0.09 0.36 -9.75
N LEU A 30 -0.40 0.18 -8.52
CA LEU A 30 -0.81 -1.12 -7.99
C LEU A 30 -2.29 -1.38 -8.25
N LYS A 31 -2.63 -2.64 -8.46
CA LYS A 31 -4.02 -3.12 -8.48
C LYS A 31 -4.40 -3.77 -7.14
N PRO A 32 -5.68 -3.78 -6.73
CA PRO A 32 -6.10 -4.31 -5.44
C PRO A 32 -5.59 -5.73 -5.13
N GLU A 33 -5.54 -6.59 -6.15
CA GLU A 33 -5.08 -7.97 -6.06
C GLU A 33 -3.58 -8.08 -5.76
N MET A 34 -2.77 -7.08 -6.13
CA MET A 34 -1.32 -7.09 -5.94
C MET A 34 -0.90 -6.79 -4.49
N LEU A 35 -1.82 -6.29 -3.66
CA LEU A 35 -1.54 -5.87 -2.29
C LEU A 35 -1.76 -7.00 -1.28
N ALA A 36 -0.72 -7.36 -0.53
CA ALA A 36 -0.82 -8.22 0.65
C ALA A 36 -1.29 -7.44 1.89
N ASP A 37 -1.84 -8.14 2.89
CA ASP A 37 -2.24 -7.52 4.16
C ASP A 37 -1.04 -7.13 5.04
N LYS A 38 0.15 -7.71 4.78
CA LYS A 38 1.40 -7.38 5.48
C LYS A 38 2.29 -6.57 4.56
N VAL A 39 2.59 -5.33 4.95
CA VAL A 39 3.32 -4.38 4.12
C VAL A 39 4.55 -3.86 4.84
N ILE A 40 5.70 -3.99 4.20
CA ILE A 40 6.96 -3.39 4.63
C ILE A 40 7.17 -2.09 3.86
N LEU A 41 7.28 -0.99 4.58
CA LEU A 41 7.57 0.33 4.01
C LEU A 41 9.07 0.60 4.12
N VAL A 42 9.72 0.94 3.00
CA VAL A 42 11.12 1.38 2.97
C VAL A 42 11.23 2.77 2.37
N GLY A 43 12.28 3.53 2.69
CA GLY A 43 12.47 4.84 2.05
C GLY A 43 13.01 4.71 0.62
N ASP A 44 14.18 4.08 0.51
CA ASP A 44 14.92 3.91 -0.75
C ASP A 44 14.33 2.78 -1.63
N PRO A 45 14.02 3.05 -2.92
CA PRO A 45 13.64 2.03 -3.90
C PRO A 45 14.62 0.86 -4.00
N GLY A 46 15.93 1.12 -3.86
CA GLY A 46 16.95 0.05 -3.87
C GLY A 46 16.76 -0.97 -2.75
N ARG A 47 16.21 -0.55 -1.60
CA ARG A 47 15.93 -1.42 -0.46
C ARG A 47 14.77 -2.38 -0.72
N VAL A 48 13.86 -2.07 -1.64
CA VAL A 48 12.74 -2.96 -2.01
C VAL A 48 13.29 -4.26 -2.58
N ALA A 49 14.25 -4.18 -3.51
CA ALA A 49 14.90 -5.35 -4.09
C ALA A 49 15.69 -6.16 -3.03
N LEU A 50 16.34 -5.49 -2.09
CA LEU A 50 17.05 -6.15 -0.99
C LEU A 50 16.09 -6.94 -0.10
N VAL A 51 14.99 -6.34 0.35
CA VAL A 51 13.98 -7.04 1.16
C VAL A 51 13.37 -8.21 0.36
N ALA A 52 12.99 -7.96 -0.89
CA ALA A 52 12.39 -8.99 -1.75
C ALA A 52 13.36 -10.13 -2.11
N SER A 53 14.68 -9.93 -1.99
CA SER A 53 15.66 -11.02 -2.19
C SER A 53 15.52 -12.16 -1.19
N HIS A 54 14.84 -11.91 -0.07
CA HIS A 54 14.51 -12.93 0.92
C HIS A 54 13.23 -13.70 0.59
N PHE A 55 12.42 -13.25 -0.37
CA PHE A 55 11.17 -13.92 -0.71
C PHE A 55 11.43 -15.26 -1.40
N GLU A 56 10.59 -16.24 -1.08
CA GLU A 56 10.53 -17.57 -1.71
C GLU A 56 10.03 -17.48 -3.15
N ASN A 57 9.14 -16.52 -3.42
CA ASN A 57 8.64 -16.21 -4.76
C ASN A 57 8.35 -14.70 -4.90
N LYS A 58 8.31 -14.25 -6.15
CA LYS A 58 7.81 -12.92 -6.51
C LYS A 58 6.53 -13.09 -7.33
N GLU A 59 5.45 -12.52 -6.84
CA GLU A 59 4.14 -12.54 -7.49
C GLU A 59 4.01 -11.36 -8.47
N CYS A 60 4.42 -10.18 -8.04
CA CYS A 60 4.43 -8.99 -8.88
C CYS A 60 5.58 -8.05 -8.50
N GLU A 61 6.04 -7.27 -9.48
CA GLU A 61 7.00 -6.19 -9.33
C GLU A 61 6.52 -5.01 -10.18
N VAL A 62 6.27 -3.87 -9.54
CA VAL A 62 5.73 -2.65 -10.15
C VAL A 62 6.61 -1.48 -9.74
N GLU A 63 6.85 -0.55 -10.65
CA GLU A 63 7.68 0.62 -10.40
C GLU A 63 7.10 1.84 -11.13
N SER A 64 6.89 2.93 -10.37
CA SER A 64 6.49 4.23 -10.89
C SER A 64 7.22 5.32 -10.12
N ARG A 65 8.06 6.10 -10.83
CA ARG A 65 8.90 7.15 -10.22
C ARG A 65 9.74 6.59 -9.06
N GLU A 66 9.60 7.15 -7.85
CA GLU A 66 10.26 6.69 -6.62
C GLU A 66 9.50 5.58 -5.87
N PHE A 67 8.36 5.12 -6.38
CA PHE A 67 7.55 4.06 -5.78
C PHE A 67 7.81 2.73 -6.50
N LYS A 68 8.58 1.86 -5.85
CA LYS A 68 8.85 0.49 -6.28
C LYS A 68 8.17 -0.45 -5.31
N THR A 69 7.40 -1.39 -5.82
CA THR A 69 6.66 -2.38 -5.03
C THR A 69 6.97 -3.78 -5.51
N ILE A 70 7.21 -4.70 -4.57
CA ILE A 70 7.28 -6.13 -4.84
C ILE A 70 6.37 -6.86 -3.86
N THR A 71 5.48 -7.70 -4.36
CA THR A 71 4.70 -8.63 -3.54
C THR A 71 5.19 -10.05 -3.81
N GLY A 72 5.31 -10.83 -2.74
CA GLY A 72 5.75 -12.21 -2.81
C GLY A 72 5.47 -12.95 -1.52
N THR A 73 6.13 -14.09 -1.33
CA THR A 73 5.94 -14.95 -0.16
C THR A 73 7.23 -15.10 0.63
N TYR A 74 7.15 -15.06 1.95
CA TYR A 74 8.25 -15.37 2.85
C TYR A 74 7.75 -16.24 4.01
N LYS A 75 8.33 -17.43 4.20
CA LYS A 75 7.92 -18.41 5.20
C LYS A 75 6.42 -18.72 5.12
N GLY A 76 5.92 -18.90 3.90
CA GLY A 76 4.50 -19.14 3.63
C GLY A 76 3.57 -17.95 3.89
N LYS A 77 4.09 -16.74 4.17
CA LYS A 77 3.29 -15.52 4.36
C LYS A 77 3.43 -14.62 3.14
N ARG A 78 2.30 -14.14 2.61
CA ARG A 78 2.28 -13.13 1.54
C ARG A 78 2.63 -11.76 2.12
N ILE A 79 3.64 -11.10 1.54
CA ILE A 79 4.17 -9.82 2.01
C ILE A 79 4.37 -8.90 0.80
N THR A 80 3.97 -7.64 0.95
CA THR A 80 4.29 -6.56 0.02
C THR A 80 5.42 -5.72 0.62
N VAL A 81 6.44 -5.39 -0.16
CA VAL A 81 7.42 -4.34 0.19
C VAL A 81 7.28 -3.20 -0.80
N VAL A 82 7.18 -1.97 -0.30
CA VAL A 82 7.01 -0.76 -1.12
C VAL A 82 7.95 0.35 -0.66
N SER A 83 8.59 1.05 -1.60
CA SER A 83 9.32 2.29 -1.30
C SER A 83 8.38 3.47 -1.18
N THR A 84 8.65 4.34 -0.21
CA THR A 84 7.87 5.53 0.08
C THR A 84 8.62 6.81 -0.22
N GLY A 85 9.82 6.76 -0.79
CA GLY A 85 10.70 7.92 -0.89
C GLY A 85 11.02 8.57 0.47
N ILE A 86 11.22 9.88 0.44
CA ILE A 86 11.62 10.72 1.59
C ILE A 86 10.54 11.76 1.83
N GLY A 87 10.18 11.98 3.11
CA GLY A 87 9.21 13.00 3.49
C GLY A 87 7.86 12.42 3.91
N CYS A 88 7.11 13.21 4.68
CA CYS A 88 5.78 12.82 5.16
C CYS A 88 4.74 12.86 4.04
N ASP A 89 4.93 13.73 3.05
CA ASP A 89 4.16 13.85 1.82
C ASP A 89 4.16 12.55 1.00
N ASN A 90 5.35 11.99 0.73
CA ASN A 90 5.40 10.73 -0.01
C ASN A 90 4.80 9.55 0.78
N ILE A 91 4.96 9.54 2.11
CA ILE A 91 4.34 8.51 2.95
C ILE A 91 2.81 8.64 2.93
N ASP A 92 2.28 9.86 2.97
CA ASP A 92 0.84 10.12 2.91
C ASP A 92 0.24 9.58 1.61
N ILE A 93 0.89 9.82 0.46
CA ILE A 93 0.51 9.23 -0.82
C ILE A 93 0.44 7.70 -0.74
N VAL A 94 1.52 7.07 -0.26
CA VAL A 94 1.60 5.60 -0.21
C VAL A 94 0.51 5.03 0.69
N VAL A 95 0.35 5.55 1.91
CA VAL A 95 -0.60 4.98 2.88
C VAL A 95 -2.05 5.20 2.43
N ASN A 96 -2.40 6.37 1.88
CA ASN A 96 -3.75 6.60 1.36
C ASN A 96 -4.06 5.68 0.17
N GLU A 97 -3.12 5.48 -0.76
CA GLU A 97 -3.35 4.58 -1.89
C GLU A 97 -3.39 3.11 -1.47
N LEU A 98 -2.59 2.69 -0.48
CA LEU A 98 -2.68 1.35 0.11
C LEU A 98 -4.04 1.09 0.78
N ASP A 99 -4.57 2.07 1.51
CA ASP A 99 -5.91 1.97 2.10
C ASP A 99 -6.99 1.89 1.01
N ALA A 100 -6.91 2.73 -0.03
CA ALA A 100 -7.82 2.68 -1.16
C ALA A 100 -7.82 1.29 -1.84
N LEU A 101 -6.65 0.73 -2.11
CA LEU A 101 -6.50 -0.63 -2.65
C LEU A 101 -7.15 -1.70 -1.76
N ALA A 102 -6.99 -1.56 -0.45
CA ALA A 102 -7.53 -2.48 0.51
C ALA A 102 -9.06 -2.39 0.59
N ASN A 103 -9.59 -1.16 0.65
CA ASN A 103 -10.92 -0.89 1.23
C ASN A 103 -11.92 -0.24 0.28
N ILE A 104 -11.51 0.21 -0.91
CA ILE A 104 -12.43 0.75 -1.92
C ILE A 104 -12.57 -0.27 -3.05
N ASP A 105 -13.80 -0.51 -3.50
CA ASP A 105 -14.05 -1.25 -4.73
C ASP A 105 -13.86 -0.29 -5.91
N PHE A 106 -12.88 -0.55 -6.77
CA PHE A 106 -12.54 0.36 -7.87
C PHE A 106 -13.56 0.34 -9.00
N GLY A 107 -14.36 -0.73 -9.12
CA GLY A 107 -15.42 -0.85 -10.11
C GLY A 107 -16.65 -0.02 -9.73
N THR A 108 -17.06 -0.08 -8.45
CA THR A 108 -18.21 0.71 -7.97
C THR A 108 -17.82 2.07 -7.42
N ARG A 109 -16.54 2.25 -7.06
CA ARG A 109 -15.98 3.42 -6.37
C ARG A 109 -16.61 3.67 -5.00
N GLU A 110 -17.06 2.60 -4.34
CA GLU A 110 -17.65 2.63 -3.00
C GLU A 110 -16.74 1.92 -1.99
N GLU A 111 -16.87 2.28 -0.71
CA GLU A 111 -16.27 1.52 0.38
C GLU A 111 -16.78 0.07 0.40
N LYS A 112 -15.86 -0.88 0.61
CA LYS A 112 -16.19 -2.28 0.82
C LYS A 112 -16.90 -2.44 2.17
N GLU A 113 -17.84 -3.38 2.24
CA GLU A 113 -18.55 -3.67 3.50
C GLU A 113 -17.63 -4.22 4.58
N ASN A 114 -16.70 -5.09 4.16
CA ASN A 114 -15.72 -5.71 5.03
C ASN A 114 -14.36 -5.06 4.78
N PHE A 115 -13.92 -4.26 5.74
CA PHE A 115 -12.61 -3.62 5.69
C PHE A 115 -11.49 -4.64 5.87
N ARG A 116 -10.48 -4.54 5.02
CA ARG A 116 -9.21 -5.24 5.17
C ARG A 116 -8.33 -4.42 6.10
N GLN A 117 -7.81 -5.08 7.13
CA GLN A 117 -6.83 -4.46 8.03
C GLN A 117 -5.42 -4.74 7.51
N LEU A 118 -4.68 -3.68 7.20
CA LEU A 118 -3.28 -3.77 6.81
C LEU A 118 -2.36 -3.66 8.04
N GLU A 119 -1.32 -4.48 8.07
CA GLU A 119 -0.21 -4.38 9.02
C GLU A 119 0.98 -3.72 8.32
N LEU A 120 1.33 -2.51 8.74
CA LEU A 120 2.38 -1.70 8.12
C LEU A 120 3.60 -1.62 9.05
N VAL A 121 4.78 -2.00 8.57
CA VAL A 121 6.04 -1.86 9.30
C VAL A 121 7.04 -1.06 8.47
N ARG A 122 7.50 0.09 8.99
CA ARG A 122 8.51 0.90 8.32
C ARG A 122 9.93 0.51 8.74
N ILE A 123 10.77 0.17 7.76
CA ILE A 123 12.20 -0.08 7.91
C ILE A 123 12.98 1.07 7.28
N GLY A 124 13.24 2.08 8.11
CA GLY A 124 13.93 3.31 7.73
C GLY A 124 15.37 3.39 8.25
N THR A 125 16.00 4.51 7.93
CA THR A 125 17.27 4.94 8.53
C THR A 125 17.02 6.21 9.32
N CYS A 126 17.69 6.38 10.45
CA CYS A 126 17.64 7.61 11.25
C CYS A 126 19.03 7.92 11.82
N GLY A 127 19.25 9.18 12.20
CA GLY A 127 20.39 9.58 13.00
C GLY A 127 20.12 9.34 14.49
N GLY A 128 21.11 8.84 15.21
CA GLY A 128 21.08 8.72 16.67
C GLY A 128 21.63 9.98 17.33
N CYS A 129 20.79 10.73 18.05
CA CYS A 129 21.23 11.90 18.83
C CYS A 129 21.55 11.55 20.29
N ASN A 130 21.32 10.30 20.70
CA ASN A 130 21.68 9.83 22.04
C ASN A 130 23.13 9.28 22.02
N PRO A 131 24.06 9.85 22.80
CA PRO A 131 25.46 9.42 22.83
C PRO A 131 25.69 7.95 23.21
N THR A 132 24.73 7.30 23.89
CA THR A 132 24.85 5.89 24.28
C THR A 132 24.26 4.92 23.26
N LEU A 133 23.51 5.41 22.27
CA LEU A 133 22.98 4.60 21.18
C LEU A 133 24.09 4.37 20.15
N ARG A 134 24.40 3.10 19.87
CA ARG A 134 25.43 2.71 18.89
C ARG A 134 24.82 2.47 17.52
#